data_AF-A0A1G6SBR3-F1
#
_entry.id   AF-A0A1G6SBR3-F1
#
_cell.length_a   1.000
_cell.length_b   1.000
_cell.length_c   1.000
_cell.angle_alpha   90.00
_cell.angle_beta   90.00
_cell.angle_gamma   90.00
#
_symmetry.space_group_name_H-M   'P 1'
#
loop_
_entity.id
_entity.type
_entity.pdbx_description
1 polymer ?
#
loop_
_entity_poly.entity_id
_entity_poly.type
_entity_poly.pdbx_seq_one_letter_code
_entity_poly.pdbx_strand_id
1 'polypeptide(L)'
;MAMHVHSSFSEGGSWAAGGGGASMMAQLDQATRNGVDVVWWTDHDWRMNAYGYFQEIGFDGTPEGGKLTWTRQVEGSLAAGRHAFVADPHSTQESGRALQVEATAAGQGWSTCWLWAKAGNSFYSTNLSDTTLTVDVLGEQLGPDAELVVQLETSNRPATADRPAGLYLLEYRVGLEDGRSLDTPLTGVVTTRATGGWQTLTMDPVADVRRFWPDLVAGDTGLARIRFGVRVREGATGRACFDRFRFLRGPDIVQDPVTTQRELMDELATRYPQVTQALGSEVSMIRHMNVYMTDFELYPYPPTGKAPSLDPTVEGAQRVVDWYHDRGALVQYNHPETTVEEFVATRALGADLVEVPGEDDEVVAERLALFDAAARNAVFLTATSQLDDHAGRDWAGLRHGFVTSAWADSTEVPDLLEAMAAGRLWSHHLSRAPQARMDLVARGRSVMGQVLRTQASVLPLELVAQGLPEGTTLEVVVGLCDRTGATEPAVERHAVPVPPARGRPTRFLLERAGGRYLRVEARDADGSLLAMGNPVWLLPSDADVVVPPARRSLD
;
A
#
# COMPACT_ATOMS: atom_id res chain seq x y z
N MET A 1 -2.93 13.46 6.32
CA MET A 1 -1.93 12.37 6.30
C MET A 1 -2.50 11.19 5.50
N ALA A 2 -1.74 10.66 4.56
CA ALA A 2 -1.99 9.35 3.97
C ALA A 2 -1.20 8.31 4.76
N MET A 3 -1.89 7.44 5.51
CA MET A 3 -1.27 6.56 6.51
C MET A 3 -1.05 5.11 6.05
N HIS A 4 -1.78 4.67 5.03
CA HIS A 4 -1.69 3.33 4.47
C HIS A 4 -1.49 3.48 2.96
N VAL A 5 -0.24 3.54 2.51
CA VAL A 5 0.09 3.61 1.08
C VAL A 5 1.30 2.75 0.78
N HIS A 6 1.31 2.25 -0.45
CA HIS A 6 2.36 1.36 -0.95
C HIS A 6 3.14 2.06 -2.03
N SER A 7 4.45 1.82 -2.03
CA SER A 7 5.43 2.41 -2.92
C SER A 7 6.15 1.34 -3.76
N SER A 8 7.24 1.73 -4.43
CA SER A 8 8.06 0.86 -5.27
C SER A 8 8.66 -0.34 -4.53
N PHE A 9 8.65 -0.35 -3.19
CA PHE A 9 9.12 -1.46 -2.35
C PHE A 9 8.06 -2.55 -2.11
N SER A 10 6.77 -2.22 -2.27
CA SER A 10 5.66 -3.13 -2.05
C SER A 10 4.97 -3.58 -3.34
N GLU A 11 5.21 -2.91 -4.46
CA GLU A 11 4.38 -3.11 -5.66
C GLU A 11 4.24 -4.57 -6.07
N GLY A 12 3.00 -5.06 -5.98
CA GLY A 12 2.51 -6.32 -6.56
C GLY A 12 1.18 -6.10 -7.26
N GLY A 13 1.01 -4.96 -7.95
CA GLY A 13 -0.27 -4.53 -8.55
C GLY A 13 -0.56 -5.03 -9.96
N SER A 14 0.20 -6.00 -10.49
CA SER A 14 0.01 -6.43 -11.88
C SER A 14 -1.23 -7.31 -12.04
N TRP A 15 -2.33 -6.73 -12.50
CA TRP A 15 -3.48 -7.48 -13.00
C TRP A 15 -3.19 -8.00 -14.43
N ALA A 16 -4.03 -8.91 -14.93
CA ALA A 16 -3.91 -9.40 -16.31
C ALA A 16 -3.93 -8.26 -17.35
N ALA A 17 -4.62 -7.15 -17.04
CA ALA A 17 -4.68 -5.94 -17.87
C ALA A 17 -3.45 -5.01 -17.73
N GLY A 18 -2.46 -5.36 -16.90
CA GLY A 18 -1.37 -4.46 -16.49
C GLY A 18 -1.82 -3.42 -15.47
N GLY A 19 -0.92 -2.52 -15.09
CA GLY A 19 -1.29 -1.35 -14.29
C GLY A 19 -0.15 -0.70 -13.51
N GLY A 20 1.01 -1.36 -13.38
CA GLY A 20 2.09 -0.98 -12.47
C GLY A 20 1.62 -0.96 -11.00
N GLY A 21 2.55 -0.95 -10.07
CA GLY A 21 2.26 -0.32 -8.78
C GLY A 21 2.75 1.14 -8.78
N ALA A 22 2.69 1.76 -7.61
CA ALA A 22 3.02 3.16 -7.37
C ALA A 22 4.50 3.38 -7.03
N SER A 23 5.16 4.28 -7.78
CA SER A 23 6.43 4.84 -7.28
C SER A 23 6.17 5.76 -6.09
N MET A 24 7.16 5.95 -5.22
CA MET A 24 7.11 6.99 -4.18
C MET A 24 6.86 8.37 -4.80
N MET A 25 7.49 8.66 -5.95
CA MET A 25 7.26 9.89 -6.70
C MET A 25 5.80 10.09 -7.13
N ALA A 26 5.11 9.01 -7.50
CA ALA A 26 3.69 9.07 -7.85
C ALA A 26 2.81 9.34 -6.63
N GLN A 27 3.09 8.68 -5.50
CA GLN A 27 2.37 8.93 -4.25
C GLN A 27 2.57 10.37 -3.74
N LEU A 28 3.79 10.91 -3.83
CA LEU A 28 4.07 12.30 -3.43
C LEU A 28 3.43 13.34 -4.35
N ASP A 29 3.36 13.07 -5.65
CA ASP A 29 2.59 13.91 -6.59
C ASP A 29 1.10 13.89 -6.27
N GLN A 30 0.52 12.72 -5.94
CA GLN A 30 -0.87 12.64 -5.48
C GLN A 30 -1.07 13.39 -4.16
N ALA A 31 -0.19 13.20 -3.17
CA ALA A 31 -0.27 13.91 -1.90
C ALA A 31 -0.26 15.44 -2.10
N THR A 32 0.66 15.93 -2.93
CA THR A 32 0.77 17.35 -3.29
C THR A 32 -0.51 17.89 -3.92
N ARG A 33 -1.05 17.20 -4.93
CA ARG A 33 -2.26 17.64 -5.64
C ARG A 33 -3.51 17.66 -4.78
N ASN A 34 -3.53 16.82 -3.74
CA ASN A 34 -4.68 16.68 -2.86
C ASN A 34 -4.50 17.38 -1.50
N GLY A 35 -3.44 18.17 -1.32
CA GLY A 35 -3.21 18.91 -0.08
C GLY A 35 -2.96 18.01 1.14
N VAL A 36 -2.28 16.88 0.94
CA VAL A 36 -1.86 15.98 2.01
C VAL A 36 -0.45 16.34 2.44
N ASP A 37 -0.29 16.73 3.70
CA ASP A 37 0.99 17.21 4.24
C ASP A 37 1.95 16.08 4.65
N VAL A 38 1.45 14.86 4.87
CA VAL A 38 2.25 13.73 5.37
C VAL A 38 1.89 12.45 4.63
N VAL A 39 2.91 11.71 4.20
CA VAL A 39 2.79 10.34 3.69
C VAL A 39 3.57 9.38 4.60
N TRP A 40 2.90 8.35 5.10
CA TRP A 40 3.54 7.21 5.76
C TRP A 40 3.71 6.08 4.75
N TRP A 41 4.95 5.67 4.52
CA TRP A 41 5.25 4.51 3.70
C TRP A 41 4.98 3.25 4.49
N THR A 42 3.93 2.51 4.14
CA THR A 42 3.54 1.26 4.81
C THR A 42 3.68 0.09 3.86
N ASP A 43 4.81 0.03 3.17
CA ASP A 43 5.13 -1.05 2.26
C ASP A 43 5.09 -2.42 2.99
N HIS A 44 4.70 -3.47 2.26
CA HIS A 44 4.67 -4.83 2.79
C HIS A 44 6.09 -5.27 3.23
N ASP A 45 6.27 -5.52 4.52
CA ASP A 45 7.56 -5.81 5.15
C ASP A 45 8.32 -7.00 4.54
N TRP A 46 7.60 -8.07 4.19
CA TRP A 46 8.15 -9.25 3.53
C TRP A 46 8.59 -8.97 2.09
N ARG A 47 7.99 -7.98 1.41
CA ARG A 47 8.40 -7.55 0.07
C ARG A 47 9.62 -6.65 0.11
N MET A 48 9.67 -5.74 1.08
CA MET A 48 10.84 -4.89 1.32
C MET A 48 12.10 -5.74 1.48
N ASN A 49 12.02 -6.81 2.28
CA ASN A 49 13.14 -7.72 2.51
C ASN A 49 13.35 -8.78 1.42
N ALA A 50 12.55 -8.78 0.35
CA ALA A 50 12.47 -9.86 -0.64
C ALA A 50 12.41 -11.27 0.02
N TYR A 51 11.69 -11.39 1.14
CA TYR A 51 11.66 -12.58 1.96
C TYR A 51 10.98 -13.74 1.23
N GLY A 52 11.74 -14.83 0.98
CA GLY A 52 11.24 -15.99 0.25
C GLY A 52 11.04 -15.78 -1.26
N TYR A 53 11.61 -14.71 -1.82
CA TYR A 53 11.50 -14.39 -3.24
C TYR A 53 12.27 -15.37 -4.12
N PHE A 54 11.87 -15.44 -5.39
CA PHE A 54 12.60 -16.16 -6.41
C PHE A 54 14.03 -15.60 -6.52
N GLN A 55 15.00 -16.50 -6.39
CA GLN A 55 16.38 -16.27 -6.84
C GLN A 55 16.52 -16.66 -8.31
N GLU A 56 15.71 -17.63 -8.74
CA GLU A 56 15.71 -18.14 -10.11
C GLU A 56 14.34 -18.70 -10.50
N ILE A 57 14.04 -18.62 -11.80
CA ILE A 57 12.92 -19.25 -12.50
C ILE A 57 13.52 -20.07 -13.63
N GLY A 58 13.30 -21.38 -13.60
CA GLY A 58 13.88 -22.36 -14.52
C GLY A 58 13.04 -22.58 -15.79
N PHE A 59 11.75 -22.24 -15.79
CA PHE A 59 10.81 -22.53 -16.89
C PHE A 59 10.53 -24.04 -17.08
N ASP A 60 10.41 -24.77 -15.97
CA ASP A 60 10.18 -26.23 -16.00
C ASP A 60 8.72 -26.65 -16.26
N GLY A 61 7.78 -25.69 -16.28
CA GLY A 61 6.37 -25.97 -16.56
C GLY A 61 5.41 -24.97 -15.93
N THR A 62 4.15 -25.38 -15.79
CA THR A 62 3.11 -24.62 -15.10
C THR A 62 2.19 -25.55 -14.30
N PRO A 63 2.03 -25.37 -12.98
CA PRO A 63 2.75 -24.41 -12.13
C PRO A 63 4.23 -24.81 -11.93
N GLU A 64 5.09 -23.82 -11.76
CA GLU A 64 6.47 -23.93 -11.29
C GLU A 64 6.55 -23.48 -9.81
N GLY A 65 7.72 -23.61 -9.16
CA GLY A 65 7.96 -23.24 -7.76
C GLY A 65 7.24 -21.95 -7.32
N GLY A 66 6.81 -21.89 -6.05
CA GLY A 66 6.01 -20.76 -5.55
C GLY A 66 4.63 -20.61 -6.21
N LYS A 67 4.13 -21.65 -6.88
CA LYS A 67 2.88 -21.65 -7.66
C LYS A 67 2.91 -20.65 -8.82
N LEU A 68 4.08 -20.42 -9.41
CA LEU A 68 4.24 -19.57 -10.59
C LEU A 68 3.52 -20.23 -11.78
N THR A 69 2.61 -19.50 -12.41
CA THR A 69 1.84 -19.94 -13.58
C THR A 69 2.11 -19.03 -14.77
N TRP A 70 2.01 -19.57 -15.97
CA TRP A 70 2.35 -18.86 -17.19
C TRP A 70 1.10 -18.60 -18.03
N THR A 71 0.80 -17.32 -18.31
CA THR A 71 -0.39 -16.90 -19.06
C THR A 71 0.02 -16.28 -20.39
N ARG A 72 -0.53 -16.81 -21.49
CA ARG A 72 -0.31 -16.24 -22.82
C ARG A 72 -1.09 -14.94 -22.99
N GLN A 73 -0.43 -13.92 -23.52
CA GLN A 73 -1.03 -12.65 -23.95
C GLN A 73 -0.61 -12.33 -25.39
N VAL A 74 -1.43 -11.55 -26.09
CA VAL A 74 -1.15 -11.10 -27.45
C VAL A 74 -1.36 -9.60 -27.51
N GLU A 75 -0.40 -8.90 -28.11
CA GLU A 75 -0.51 -7.49 -28.47
C GLU A 75 -0.38 -7.35 -29.99
N GLY A 76 -1.20 -6.50 -30.60
CA GLY A 76 -1.27 -6.38 -32.06
C GLY A 76 -2.03 -7.52 -32.75
N SER A 77 -1.72 -7.77 -34.01
CA SER A 77 -2.41 -8.74 -34.88
C SER A 77 -1.48 -9.88 -35.28
N LEU A 78 -1.65 -11.03 -34.62
CA LEU A 78 -0.93 -12.26 -34.93
C LEU A 78 -1.80 -13.20 -35.78
N ALA A 79 -1.18 -13.82 -36.78
CA ALA A 79 -1.76 -14.95 -37.50
C ALA A 79 -1.71 -16.22 -36.65
N ALA A 80 -0.64 -16.37 -35.86
CA ALA A 80 -0.46 -17.44 -34.90
C ALA A 80 0.43 -16.99 -33.74
N GLY A 81 0.21 -17.56 -32.55
CA GLY A 81 1.12 -17.43 -31.42
C GLY A 81 1.02 -18.65 -30.51
N ARG A 82 2.16 -19.26 -30.18
CA ARG A 82 2.24 -20.52 -29.42
C ARG A 82 3.36 -20.48 -28.39
N HIS A 83 3.27 -21.36 -27.40
CA HIS A 83 4.34 -21.61 -26.43
C HIS A 83 4.39 -23.06 -26.02
N ALA A 84 5.56 -23.49 -25.55
CA ALA A 84 5.78 -24.81 -24.98
C ALA A 84 6.93 -24.78 -23.98
N PHE A 85 6.92 -25.71 -23.02
CA PHE A 85 8.08 -26.00 -22.17
C PHE A 85 8.80 -27.20 -22.77
N VAL A 86 9.96 -26.98 -23.38
CA VAL A 86 10.68 -27.97 -24.20
C VAL A 86 11.90 -28.51 -23.46
N ALA A 87 12.20 -29.80 -23.63
CA ALA A 87 13.43 -30.39 -23.07
C ALA A 87 14.68 -30.00 -23.87
N ASP A 88 14.51 -29.70 -25.17
CA ASP A 88 15.55 -29.20 -26.04
C ASP A 88 14.98 -28.14 -26.98
N PRO A 89 15.74 -27.07 -27.29
CA PRO A 89 17.03 -26.73 -26.68
C PRO A 89 16.88 -26.26 -25.22
N HIS A 90 17.89 -26.51 -24.38
CA HIS A 90 18.03 -25.96 -23.02
C HIS A 90 19.40 -25.29 -22.84
N SER A 91 19.54 -24.39 -21.87
CA SER A 91 20.80 -23.71 -21.54
C SER A 91 21.87 -24.73 -21.15
N THR A 92 23.13 -24.46 -21.50
CA THR A 92 24.25 -25.39 -21.25
C THR A 92 24.59 -25.57 -19.76
N GLN A 93 23.92 -24.83 -18.87
CA GLN A 93 24.32 -24.73 -17.47
C GLN A 93 23.70 -25.79 -16.55
N GLU A 94 22.64 -26.51 -16.93
CA GLU A 94 22.05 -27.61 -16.12
C GLU A 94 20.93 -28.35 -16.88
N SER A 95 20.50 -29.54 -16.41
CA SER A 95 19.33 -30.24 -16.95
C SER A 95 18.03 -29.53 -16.57
N GLY A 96 17.10 -29.33 -17.49
CA GLY A 96 15.81 -28.67 -17.24
C GLY A 96 14.96 -28.59 -18.51
N ARG A 97 13.91 -27.76 -18.48
CA ARG A 97 13.18 -27.34 -19.69
C ARG A 97 13.40 -25.86 -19.95
N ALA A 98 13.21 -25.43 -21.20
CA ALA A 98 13.16 -24.03 -21.58
C ALA A 98 11.73 -23.63 -21.99
N LEU A 99 11.37 -22.37 -21.77
CA LEU A 99 10.18 -21.78 -22.36
C LEU A 99 10.46 -21.41 -23.82
N GLN A 100 9.84 -22.10 -24.76
CA GLN A 100 9.82 -21.71 -26.17
C GLN A 100 8.58 -20.87 -26.48
N VAL A 101 8.76 -19.73 -27.15
CA VAL A 101 7.68 -18.88 -27.64
C VAL A 101 7.83 -18.68 -29.14
N GLU A 102 6.71 -18.75 -29.87
CA GLU A 102 6.68 -18.45 -31.30
C GLU A 102 5.48 -17.57 -31.66
N ALA A 103 5.71 -16.65 -32.59
CA ALA A 103 4.71 -15.75 -33.12
C ALA A 103 4.82 -15.67 -34.65
N THR A 104 3.70 -15.44 -35.33
CA THR A 104 3.65 -15.12 -36.77
C THR A 104 2.77 -13.89 -36.98
N ALA A 105 3.31 -12.88 -37.65
CA ALA A 105 2.60 -11.63 -37.89
C ALA A 105 1.44 -11.83 -38.89
N ALA A 106 0.30 -11.17 -38.64
CA ALA A 106 -0.79 -11.07 -39.63
C ALA A 106 -0.74 -9.78 -40.46
N GLY A 107 0.13 -8.83 -40.12
CA GLY A 107 0.18 -7.51 -40.74
C GLY A 107 1.55 -6.84 -40.69
N GLN A 108 1.58 -5.58 -41.11
CA GLN A 108 2.79 -4.75 -41.25
C GLN A 108 3.29 -4.19 -39.89
N GLY A 109 2.37 -4.01 -38.93
CA GLY A 109 2.72 -3.51 -37.59
C GLY A 109 3.35 -4.58 -36.70
N TRP A 110 4.22 -4.16 -35.78
CA TRP A 110 4.74 -5.03 -34.74
C TRP A 110 3.61 -5.61 -33.89
N SER A 111 3.66 -6.92 -33.69
CA SER A 111 2.73 -7.70 -32.90
C SER A 111 3.50 -8.71 -32.07
N THR A 112 3.07 -8.98 -30.85
CA THR A 112 3.86 -9.75 -29.87
C THR A 112 3.05 -10.88 -29.26
N CYS A 113 3.66 -12.06 -29.18
CA CYS A 113 3.16 -13.16 -28.34
C CYS A 113 3.96 -13.15 -27.04
N TRP A 114 3.26 -12.93 -25.93
CA TRP A 114 3.84 -12.83 -24.59
C TRP A 114 3.45 -14.04 -23.74
N LEU A 115 4.36 -14.44 -22.86
CA LEU A 115 4.08 -15.23 -21.68
C LEU A 115 4.36 -14.39 -20.45
N TRP A 116 3.32 -14.21 -19.64
CA TRP A 116 3.36 -13.50 -18.38
C TRP A 116 3.44 -14.48 -17.21
N ALA A 117 4.39 -14.25 -16.31
CA ALA A 117 4.57 -15.02 -15.09
C ALA A 117 3.63 -14.52 -13.99
N LYS A 118 2.71 -15.35 -13.49
CA LYS A 118 1.78 -15.02 -12.40
C LYS A 118 2.01 -15.96 -11.22
N ALA A 119 2.50 -15.44 -10.10
CA ALA A 119 2.55 -16.17 -8.81
C ALA A 119 1.50 -15.59 -7.85
N GLY A 120 1.05 -16.38 -6.87
CA GLY A 120 0.00 -15.96 -5.92
C GLY A 120 0.25 -14.60 -5.28
N ASN A 121 1.44 -14.41 -4.70
CA ASN A 121 1.86 -13.13 -4.13
C ASN A 121 2.89 -12.39 -5.00
N SER A 122 3.11 -12.84 -6.24
CA SER A 122 4.18 -12.29 -7.10
C SER A 122 5.54 -12.18 -6.39
N PHE A 123 6.09 -13.31 -5.92
CA PHE A 123 7.39 -13.43 -5.20
C PHE A 123 8.65 -13.04 -6.03
N TYR A 124 8.48 -12.11 -6.96
CA TYR A 124 9.52 -11.43 -7.72
C TYR A 124 9.36 -9.91 -7.65
N SER A 125 8.21 -9.39 -7.21
CA SER A 125 7.86 -7.98 -7.30
C SER A 125 8.25 -7.21 -6.04
N THR A 126 9.24 -6.32 -6.18
CA THR A 126 9.80 -5.44 -5.14
C THR A 126 10.63 -4.35 -5.82
N ASN A 127 11.26 -3.46 -5.05
CA ASN A 127 12.17 -2.43 -5.55
C ASN A 127 13.38 -3.07 -6.27
N LEU A 128 13.82 -2.46 -7.38
CA LEU A 128 14.92 -2.94 -8.22
C LEU A 128 16.28 -2.30 -7.90
N SER A 129 16.39 -1.48 -6.86
CA SER A 129 17.68 -1.00 -6.36
C SER A 129 18.60 -2.18 -6.09
N ASP A 130 19.90 -2.01 -6.35
CA ASP A 130 20.91 -3.06 -6.16
C ASP A 130 20.50 -4.44 -6.73
N THR A 131 19.79 -4.47 -7.85
CA THR A 131 19.29 -5.71 -8.47
C THR A 131 19.70 -5.79 -9.94
N THR A 132 20.44 -6.83 -10.29
CA THR A 132 20.69 -7.23 -11.68
C THR A 132 19.83 -8.43 -12.03
N LEU A 133 19.22 -8.43 -13.21
CA LEU A 133 18.46 -9.58 -13.71
C LEU A 133 19.22 -10.24 -14.87
N THR A 134 19.15 -11.56 -14.96
CA THR A 134 19.75 -12.29 -16.10
C THR A 134 18.82 -13.37 -16.60
N VAL A 135 18.81 -13.64 -17.91
CA VAL A 135 18.10 -14.79 -18.50
C VAL A 135 18.95 -15.38 -19.62
N ASP A 136 19.00 -16.69 -19.69
CA ASP A 136 19.61 -17.38 -20.83
C ASP A 136 18.59 -17.41 -21.96
N VAL A 137 19.00 -17.01 -23.15
CA VAL A 137 18.12 -16.85 -24.31
C VAL A 137 18.74 -17.45 -25.56
N LEU A 138 17.88 -18.00 -26.42
CA LEU A 138 18.24 -18.53 -27.72
C LEU A 138 17.24 -18.04 -28.77
N GLY A 139 17.72 -17.27 -29.73
CA GLY A 139 16.95 -16.91 -30.92
C GLY A 139 17.00 -18.00 -31.98
N GLU A 140 16.01 -18.89 -32.02
CA GLU A 140 15.95 -19.96 -33.04
C GLU A 140 15.59 -19.42 -34.43
N GLN A 141 14.72 -18.42 -34.47
CA GLN A 141 14.30 -17.75 -35.70
C GLN A 141 14.10 -16.27 -35.41
N LEU A 142 15.17 -15.48 -35.59
CA LEU A 142 15.17 -14.02 -35.47
C LEU A 142 15.59 -13.39 -36.80
N GLY A 143 15.29 -12.10 -36.98
CA GLY A 143 15.65 -11.35 -38.17
C GLY A 143 15.22 -9.89 -38.09
N PRO A 144 15.28 -9.14 -39.20
CA PRO A 144 14.88 -7.72 -39.24
C PRO A 144 13.44 -7.45 -38.78
N ASP A 145 12.58 -8.47 -38.85
CA ASP A 145 11.13 -8.40 -38.58
C ASP A 145 10.70 -9.40 -37.49
N ALA A 146 11.65 -9.97 -36.74
CA ALA A 146 11.40 -10.91 -35.65
C ALA A 146 12.46 -10.76 -34.55
N GLU A 147 12.04 -10.37 -33.34
CA GLU A 147 12.91 -10.13 -32.20
C GLU A 147 12.42 -10.92 -30.98
N LEU A 148 13.36 -11.47 -30.19
CA LEU A 148 13.07 -11.91 -28.83
C LEU A 148 12.99 -10.66 -27.94
N VAL A 149 12.05 -10.67 -27.00
CA VAL A 149 11.88 -9.58 -26.05
C VAL A 149 11.57 -10.10 -24.65
N VAL A 150 12.25 -9.51 -23.66
CA VAL A 150 11.91 -9.55 -22.24
C VAL A 150 11.42 -8.17 -21.86
N GLN A 151 10.25 -8.07 -21.24
CA GLN A 151 9.73 -6.78 -20.78
C GLN A 151 9.58 -6.77 -19.26
N LEU A 152 10.09 -5.71 -18.66
CA LEU A 152 9.87 -5.34 -17.27
C LEU A 152 8.86 -4.20 -17.23
N GLU A 153 7.74 -4.45 -16.58
CA GLU A 153 6.82 -3.40 -16.15
C GLU A 153 7.33 -2.86 -14.82
N THR A 154 7.65 -1.57 -14.81
CA THR A 154 8.17 -0.91 -13.61
C THR A 154 7.05 -0.19 -12.84
N SER A 155 7.37 0.90 -12.17
CA SER A 155 6.41 1.72 -11.42
C SER A 155 5.68 2.75 -12.30
N ASN A 156 4.47 3.09 -11.90
CA ASN A 156 3.77 4.28 -12.40
C ASN A 156 4.47 5.56 -11.90
N ARG A 157 4.64 6.55 -12.77
CA ARG A 157 5.24 7.85 -12.46
C ARG A 157 4.31 9.01 -12.84
N PRO A 158 4.37 10.17 -12.16
CA PRO A 158 3.65 11.35 -12.58
C PRO A 158 4.23 11.93 -13.88
N ALA A 159 3.49 12.88 -14.48
CA ALA A 159 3.95 13.58 -15.68
C ALA A 159 5.17 14.44 -15.34
N THR A 160 6.23 14.34 -16.13
CA THR A 160 7.50 15.06 -15.92
C THR A 160 8.24 15.22 -17.25
N ALA A 161 9.01 16.31 -17.39
CA ALA A 161 9.85 16.60 -18.55
C ALA A 161 9.12 16.36 -19.90
N ASP A 162 7.93 16.96 -20.03
CA ASP A 162 7.01 16.90 -21.18
C ASP A 162 6.48 15.48 -21.52
N ARG A 163 6.74 14.49 -20.67
CA ARG A 163 6.19 13.14 -20.82
C ARG A 163 4.91 12.98 -20.01
N PRO A 164 3.94 12.20 -20.50
CA PRO A 164 2.72 11.94 -19.76
C PRO A 164 3.01 11.14 -18.50
N ALA A 165 2.11 11.25 -17.52
CA ALA A 165 2.06 10.29 -16.41
C ALA A 165 1.78 8.90 -16.96
N GLY A 166 2.29 7.87 -16.29
CA GLY A 166 1.98 6.50 -16.65
C GLY A 166 3.04 5.51 -16.22
N LEU A 167 2.84 4.30 -16.72
CA LEU A 167 3.68 3.15 -16.46
C LEU A 167 4.91 3.17 -17.35
N TYR A 168 6.09 3.10 -16.73
CA TYR A 168 7.36 3.04 -17.43
C TYR A 168 7.73 1.57 -17.69
N LEU A 169 8.15 1.27 -18.92
CA LEU A 169 8.49 -0.07 -19.37
C LEU A 169 9.95 -0.12 -19.81
N LEU A 170 10.66 -1.17 -19.42
CA LEU A 170 11.95 -1.52 -20.00
C LEU A 170 11.80 -2.78 -20.84
N GLU A 171 12.24 -2.73 -22.09
CA GLU A 171 12.34 -3.88 -22.97
C GLU A 171 13.79 -4.22 -23.26
N TYR A 172 14.14 -5.47 -23.04
CA TYR A 172 15.44 -6.03 -23.37
C TYR A 172 15.26 -6.99 -24.53
N ARG A 173 15.85 -6.64 -25.67
CA ARG A 173 15.65 -7.36 -26.93
C ARG A 173 16.93 -8.05 -27.36
N VAL A 174 16.77 -9.18 -28.03
CA VAL A 174 17.85 -9.80 -28.80
C VAL A 174 17.52 -9.63 -30.27
N GLY A 175 18.38 -8.87 -30.97
CA GLY A 175 18.18 -8.43 -32.35
C GLY A 175 19.47 -8.47 -33.17
N LEU A 176 19.52 -7.72 -34.28
CA LEU A 176 20.65 -7.75 -35.21
C LEU A 176 21.84 -6.89 -34.77
N GLU A 177 21.58 -5.81 -34.03
CA GLU A 177 22.59 -4.83 -33.62
C GLU A 177 22.38 -4.40 -32.18
N ASP A 178 23.49 -4.08 -31.50
CA ASP A 178 23.43 -3.48 -30.17
C ASP A 178 22.89 -2.05 -30.28
N GLY A 179 22.00 -1.68 -29.36
CA GLY A 179 21.37 -0.38 -29.42
C GLY A 179 20.59 -0.03 -28.17
N ARG A 180 20.29 1.26 -28.04
CA ARG A 180 19.40 1.79 -27.01
C ARG A 180 18.51 2.85 -27.62
N SER A 181 17.21 2.75 -27.40
CA SER A 181 16.22 3.67 -27.96
C SER A 181 15.03 3.86 -27.04
N LEU A 182 14.25 4.90 -27.30
CA LEU A 182 12.90 5.06 -26.77
C LEU A 182 11.93 4.67 -27.89
N ASP A 183 11.15 3.61 -27.69
CA ASP A 183 10.09 3.22 -28.63
C ASP A 183 8.84 4.11 -28.44
N THR A 184 8.59 4.51 -27.20
CA THR A 184 7.62 5.52 -26.81
C THR A 184 8.27 6.42 -25.76
N PRO A 185 7.66 7.57 -25.40
CA PRO A 185 8.18 8.38 -24.30
C PRO A 185 8.37 7.62 -22.98
N LEU A 186 7.62 6.53 -22.74
CA LEU A 186 7.62 5.75 -21.51
C LEU A 186 8.20 4.33 -21.68
N THR A 187 8.75 3.99 -22.85
CA THR A 187 9.29 2.65 -23.14
C THR A 187 10.74 2.74 -23.58
N GLY A 188 11.65 2.40 -22.67
CA GLY A 188 13.08 2.28 -22.94
C GLY A 188 13.40 0.89 -23.48
N VAL A 189 14.24 0.83 -24.51
CA VAL A 189 14.60 -0.40 -25.21
C VAL A 189 16.11 -0.55 -25.21
N VAL A 190 16.59 -1.68 -24.70
CA VAL A 190 17.98 -2.11 -24.79
C VAL A 190 18.04 -3.33 -25.70
N THR A 191 18.68 -3.18 -26.86
CA THR A 191 18.89 -4.30 -27.80
C THR A 191 20.32 -4.80 -27.66
N THR A 192 20.44 -6.12 -27.49
CA THR A 192 21.72 -6.84 -27.56
C THR A 192 21.74 -7.64 -28.86
N ARG A 193 22.88 -7.69 -29.54
CA ARG A 193 23.07 -8.47 -30.74
C ARG A 193 22.94 -9.98 -30.46
N ALA A 194 22.24 -10.67 -31.34
CA ALA A 194 22.14 -12.12 -31.35
C ALA A 194 23.49 -12.77 -31.68
N THR A 195 23.90 -13.77 -30.90
CA THR A 195 25.15 -14.52 -31.12
C THR A 195 24.96 -15.74 -32.03
N GLY A 196 23.72 -16.12 -32.32
CA GLY A 196 23.37 -17.34 -33.06
C GLY A 196 23.41 -18.62 -32.21
N GLY A 197 23.62 -18.50 -30.91
CA GLY A 197 23.54 -19.60 -29.94
C GLY A 197 22.90 -19.13 -28.63
N TRP A 198 22.96 -19.96 -27.60
CA TRP A 198 22.59 -19.53 -26.25
C TRP A 198 23.48 -18.38 -25.81
N GLN A 199 22.87 -17.32 -25.29
CA GLN A 199 23.55 -16.19 -24.68
C GLN A 199 22.81 -15.76 -23.42
N THR A 200 23.53 -15.20 -22.46
CA THR A 200 22.91 -14.59 -21.28
C THR A 200 22.61 -13.12 -21.58
N LEU A 201 21.35 -12.73 -21.42
CA LEU A 201 20.91 -11.35 -21.45
C LEU A 201 20.98 -10.78 -20.03
N THR A 202 21.86 -9.79 -19.81
CA THR A 202 22.00 -9.08 -18.54
C THR A 202 21.23 -7.77 -18.58
N MET A 203 20.45 -7.51 -17.53
CA MET A 203 19.54 -6.38 -17.40
C MET A 203 19.90 -5.61 -16.13
N ASP A 204 20.12 -4.31 -16.25
CA ASP A 204 20.38 -3.38 -15.15
C ASP A 204 19.28 -2.31 -15.14
N PRO A 205 18.10 -2.61 -14.55
CA PRO A 205 16.94 -1.77 -14.69
C PRO A 205 17.14 -0.36 -14.15
N VAL A 206 17.85 -0.22 -13.03
CA VAL A 206 18.07 1.10 -12.41
C VAL A 206 19.04 1.94 -13.23
N ALA A 207 20.12 1.36 -13.76
CA ALA A 207 21.01 2.10 -14.67
C ALA A 207 20.30 2.49 -15.97
N ASP A 208 19.44 1.61 -16.49
CA ASP A 208 18.72 1.86 -17.73
C ASP A 208 17.61 2.92 -17.55
N VAL A 209 16.86 2.90 -16.44
CA VAL A 209 15.93 3.99 -16.07
C VAL A 209 16.68 5.32 -16.00
N ARG A 210 17.81 5.37 -15.29
CA ARG A 210 18.63 6.59 -15.16
C ARG A 210 19.10 7.12 -16.50
N ARG A 211 19.40 6.23 -17.46
CA ARG A 211 19.88 6.62 -18.78
C ARG A 211 18.74 7.11 -19.68
N PHE A 212 17.61 6.42 -19.72
CA PHE A 212 16.48 6.79 -20.58
C PHE A 212 15.74 8.01 -20.06
N TRP A 213 15.61 8.13 -18.74
CA TRP A 213 14.83 9.18 -18.08
C TRP A 213 15.60 9.78 -16.90
N PRO A 214 16.62 10.62 -17.18
CA PRO A 214 17.52 11.17 -16.16
C PRO A 214 16.86 12.11 -15.15
N ASP A 215 15.64 12.58 -15.43
CA ASP A 215 14.85 13.38 -14.48
C ASP A 215 14.09 12.54 -13.43
N LEU A 216 13.98 11.22 -13.62
CA LEU A 216 13.39 10.33 -12.61
C LEU A 216 14.37 10.02 -11.48
N VAL A 217 13.84 9.72 -10.28
CA VAL A 217 14.62 9.00 -9.26
C VAL A 217 14.69 7.54 -9.68
N ALA A 218 15.83 7.12 -10.22
CA ALA A 218 15.96 5.77 -10.79
C ALA A 218 15.82 4.65 -9.75
N GLY A 219 16.25 4.87 -8.50
CA GLY A 219 16.10 3.89 -7.42
C GLY A 219 14.65 3.70 -6.95
N ASP A 220 13.74 4.63 -7.27
CA ASP A 220 12.31 4.50 -7.00
C ASP A 220 11.59 3.67 -8.09
N THR A 221 12.20 2.56 -8.49
CA THR A 221 11.73 1.68 -9.57
C THR A 221 11.40 0.32 -8.99
N GLY A 222 10.11 -0.01 -8.91
CA GLY A 222 9.62 -1.34 -8.55
C GLY A 222 9.55 -2.26 -9.77
N LEU A 223 9.52 -3.58 -9.52
CA LEU A 223 9.21 -4.58 -10.54
C LEU A 223 7.77 -5.06 -10.39
N ALA A 224 6.85 -4.50 -11.17
CA ALA A 224 5.45 -4.89 -11.11
C ALA A 224 5.17 -6.19 -11.89
N ARG A 225 5.73 -6.34 -13.09
CA ARG A 225 5.46 -7.49 -13.98
C ARG A 225 6.65 -7.85 -14.87
N ILE A 226 6.75 -9.14 -15.20
CA ILE A 226 7.78 -9.69 -16.10
C ILE A 226 7.09 -10.47 -17.22
N ARG A 227 7.48 -10.20 -18.47
CA ARG A 227 6.96 -10.87 -19.67
C ARG A 227 8.09 -11.35 -20.57
N PHE A 228 7.94 -12.53 -21.14
CA PHE A 228 8.87 -13.12 -22.10
C PHE A 228 8.13 -13.37 -23.40
N GLY A 229 8.70 -12.98 -24.54
CA GLY A 229 7.96 -13.06 -25.78
C GLY A 229 8.78 -12.91 -27.04
N VAL A 230 8.07 -13.03 -28.16
CA VAL A 230 8.60 -12.78 -29.49
C VAL A 230 7.70 -11.77 -30.18
N ARG A 231 8.30 -10.68 -30.67
CA ARG A 231 7.63 -9.67 -31.47
C ARG A 231 7.97 -9.87 -32.94
N VAL A 232 6.97 -9.74 -33.79
CA VAL A 232 7.03 -10.00 -35.23
C VAL A 232 6.26 -8.94 -36.02
N ARG A 233 6.66 -8.70 -37.26
CA ARG A 233 5.92 -7.87 -38.23
C ARG A 233 6.08 -8.41 -39.65
N GLU A 234 5.45 -7.77 -40.62
CA GLU A 234 5.68 -8.03 -42.06
C GLU A 234 5.46 -9.50 -42.48
N GLY A 235 4.52 -10.19 -41.82
CA GLY A 235 4.26 -11.62 -42.07
C GLY A 235 5.37 -12.56 -41.58
N ALA A 236 6.41 -12.05 -40.91
CA ALA A 236 7.50 -12.86 -40.38
C ALA A 236 7.01 -13.82 -39.29
N THR A 237 7.71 -14.95 -39.18
CA THR A 237 7.64 -15.87 -38.05
C THR A 237 8.89 -15.72 -37.21
N GLY A 238 8.70 -15.56 -35.91
CA GLY A 238 9.79 -15.50 -34.94
C GLY A 238 9.65 -16.61 -33.92
N ARG A 239 10.76 -17.20 -33.49
CA ARG A 239 10.82 -18.24 -32.45
C ARG A 239 12.03 -18.03 -31.57
N ALA A 240 11.83 -18.15 -30.26
CA ALA A 240 12.92 -18.05 -29.30
C ALA A 240 12.66 -18.88 -28.03
N CYS A 241 13.74 -19.23 -27.34
CA CYS A 241 13.71 -19.93 -26.05
C CYS A 241 14.27 -19.04 -24.93
N PHE A 242 13.71 -19.19 -23.74
CA PHE A 242 14.11 -18.56 -22.49
C PHE A 242 14.37 -19.65 -21.46
N ASP A 243 15.46 -19.49 -20.71
CA ASP A 243 15.87 -20.43 -19.69
C ASP A 243 16.57 -19.67 -18.55
N ARG A 244 16.53 -20.21 -17.33
CA ARG A 244 17.26 -19.71 -16.14
C ARG A 244 17.20 -18.19 -15.93
N PHE A 245 16.00 -17.66 -15.69
CA PHE A 245 15.85 -16.28 -15.30
C PHE A 245 16.20 -16.06 -13.83
N ARG A 246 17.26 -15.29 -13.54
CA ARG A 246 17.85 -15.11 -12.21
C ARG A 246 17.70 -13.67 -11.71
N PHE A 247 17.51 -13.55 -10.40
CA PHE A 247 17.50 -12.30 -9.66
C PHE A 247 18.77 -12.23 -8.82
N LEU A 248 19.67 -11.31 -9.17
CA LEU A 248 20.90 -11.04 -8.43
C LEU A 248 20.67 -9.79 -7.59
N ARG A 249 20.13 -9.97 -6.38
CA ARG A 249 19.90 -8.89 -5.42
C ARG A 249 21.11 -8.72 -4.52
N GLY A 250 21.62 -7.51 -4.42
CA GLY A 250 22.68 -7.16 -3.49
C GLY A 250 22.16 -6.77 -2.10
N PRO A 251 23.08 -6.47 -1.16
CA PRO A 251 22.78 -6.26 0.26
C PRO A 251 21.78 -5.13 0.52
N ASP A 252 21.72 -4.10 -0.32
CA ASP A 252 20.87 -2.92 -0.07
C ASP A 252 19.38 -3.26 -0.08
N ILE A 253 18.99 -4.35 -0.76
CA ILE A 253 17.62 -4.87 -0.77
C ILE A 253 17.42 -5.99 0.24
N VAL A 254 18.35 -6.94 0.33
CA VAL A 254 18.13 -8.16 1.13
C VAL A 254 18.52 -7.99 2.61
N GLN A 255 19.29 -6.96 2.95
CA GLN A 255 19.76 -6.72 4.31
C GLN A 255 19.35 -5.35 4.85
N ASP A 256 19.31 -4.31 4.01
CA ASP A 256 19.05 -2.94 4.47
C ASP A 256 18.03 -2.15 3.63
N PRO A 257 16.84 -2.72 3.33
CA PRO A 257 15.85 -2.04 2.50
C PRO A 257 15.30 -0.75 3.14
N VAL A 258 15.32 -0.64 4.47
CA VAL A 258 14.90 0.57 5.19
C VAL A 258 15.85 1.73 4.93
N THR A 259 17.17 1.49 4.95
CA THR A 259 18.13 2.53 4.59
C THR A 259 17.98 2.94 3.13
N THR A 260 17.83 1.98 2.22
CA THR A 260 17.56 2.28 0.79
C THR A 260 16.32 3.15 0.61
N GLN A 261 15.22 2.84 1.31
CA GLN A 261 14.02 3.68 1.25
C GLN A 261 14.24 5.07 1.85
N ARG A 262 14.99 5.18 2.96
CA ARG A 262 15.32 6.47 3.59
C ARG A 262 16.15 7.37 2.67
N GLU A 263 17.14 6.81 1.98
CA GLU A 263 17.94 7.56 0.98
C GLU A 263 17.06 8.08 -0.17
N LEU A 264 16.08 7.29 -0.62
CA LEU A 264 15.11 7.73 -1.61
C LEU A 264 14.18 8.82 -1.07
N MET A 265 13.74 8.73 0.19
CA MET A 265 12.97 9.79 0.85
C MET A 265 13.74 11.10 0.86
N ASP A 266 15.03 11.07 1.22
CA ASP A 266 15.89 12.25 1.26
C ASP A 266 16.03 12.90 -0.13
N GLU A 267 16.23 12.10 -1.18
CA GLU A 267 16.27 12.61 -2.56
C GLU A 267 14.93 13.23 -2.96
N LEU A 268 13.81 12.54 -2.67
CA LEU A 268 12.46 12.97 -3.03
C LEU A 268 11.98 14.19 -2.23
N ALA A 269 12.46 14.38 -1.00
CA ALA A 269 12.12 15.53 -0.16
C ALA A 269 12.56 16.86 -0.83
N THR A 270 13.62 16.84 -1.62
CA THR A 270 14.05 18.01 -2.41
C THR A 270 13.06 18.37 -3.51
N ARG A 271 12.32 17.38 -4.02
CA ARG A 271 11.37 17.50 -5.14
C ARG A 271 9.95 17.79 -4.65
N TYR A 272 9.61 17.30 -3.46
CA TYR A 272 8.30 17.46 -2.80
C TYR A 272 8.45 18.05 -1.38
N PRO A 273 9.04 19.25 -1.23
CA PRO A 273 9.36 19.82 0.08
C PRO A 273 8.14 20.14 0.96
N GLN A 274 6.95 20.18 0.38
CA GLN A 274 5.68 20.40 1.07
C GLN A 274 5.07 19.14 1.68
N VAL A 275 5.61 17.95 1.39
CA VAL A 275 5.10 16.68 1.91
C VAL A 275 6.15 16.08 2.83
N THR A 276 5.85 15.99 4.12
CA THR A 276 6.65 15.23 5.06
C THR A 276 6.49 13.73 4.78
N GLN A 277 7.60 13.03 4.71
CA GLN A 277 7.64 11.58 4.51
C GLN A 277 7.98 10.91 5.84
N ALA A 278 7.30 9.81 6.15
CA ALA A 278 7.55 9.03 7.35
C ALA A 278 7.63 7.53 7.02
N LEU A 279 8.53 6.83 7.69
CA LEU A 279 8.70 5.38 7.53
C LEU A 279 7.72 4.61 8.43
N GLY A 280 7.18 3.54 7.87
CA GLY A 280 6.43 2.51 8.55
C GLY A 280 6.55 1.21 7.75
N SER A 281 5.68 0.25 8.06
CA SER A 281 5.46 -0.93 7.22
C SER A 281 4.10 -1.50 7.47
N GLU A 282 3.58 -2.20 6.48
CA GLU A 282 2.54 -3.18 6.71
C GLU A 282 3.17 -4.55 6.97
N VAL A 283 2.95 -5.11 8.15
CA VAL A 283 3.28 -6.50 8.46
C VAL A 283 2.19 -7.41 7.91
N SER A 284 2.48 -8.12 6.82
CA SER A 284 1.42 -8.77 6.01
C SER A 284 1.45 -10.28 6.01
N MET A 285 2.50 -10.90 6.56
CA MET A 285 2.54 -12.37 6.74
C MET A 285 1.89 -12.83 8.05
N ILE A 286 1.15 -11.92 8.69
CA ILE A 286 0.18 -12.14 9.75
C ILE A 286 -1.15 -11.46 9.34
N ARG A 287 -2.09 -11.31 10.29
CA ARG A 287 -3.19 -10.35 10.11
C ARG A 287 -2.60 -8.96 9.85
N HIS A 288 -3.03 -8.31 8.78
CA HIS A 288 -2.40 -7.08 8.30
C HIS A 288 -2.33 -5.99 9.38
N MET A 289 -1.12 -5.47 9.62
CA MET A 289 -0.87 -4.45 10.63
C MET A 289 0.09 -3.39 10.14
N ASN A 290 -0.31 -2.12 10.15
CA ASN A 290 0.63 -1.03 9.97
C ASN A 290 1.35 -0.71 11.27
N VAL A 291 2.62 -0.33 11.14
CA VAL A 291 3.48 0.04 12.27
C VAL A 291 4.06 1.41 12.03
N TYR A 292 4.04 2.25 13.08
CA TYR A 292 4.54 3.61 13.06
C TYR A 292 5.47 3.85 14.25
N MET A 293 6.68 4.33 14.00
CA MET A 293 7.69 4.58 15.03
C MET A 293 8.75 5.59 14.55
N THR A 294 9.46 6.21 15.50
CA THR A 294 10.51 7.19 15.19
C THR A 294 11.73 6.54 14.54
N ASP A 295 12.25 5.48 15.16
CA ASP A 295 13.45 4.76 14.71
C ASP A 295 13.06 3.48 13.98
N PHE A 296 12.42 3.62 12.81
CA PHE A 296 11.79 2.52 12.11
C PHE A 296 12.72 1.33 11.80
N GLU A 297 12.26 0.12 12.15
CA GLU A 297 12.86 -1.15 11.79
C GLU A 297 11.80 -2.19 11.40
N LEU A 298 12.18 -3.12 10.52
CA LEU A 298 11.30 -4.18 10.03
C LEU A 298 11.23 -5.36 10.99
N TYR A 299 10.08 -6.02 11.02
CA TYR A 299 9.92 -7.28 11.73
C TYR A 299 10.87 -8.36 11.15
N PRO A 300 11.67 -9.04 11.98
CA PRO A 300 12.68 -9.96 11.49
C PRO A 300 12.06 -11.30 11.06
N TYR A 301 12.07 -11.58 9.75
CA TYR A 301 11.73 -12.90 9.24
C TYR A 301 12.98 -13.80 9.18
N PRO A 302 12.92 -15.03 9.72
CA PRO A 302 14.03 -15.97 9.60
C PRO A 302 14.18 -16.40 8.14
N PRO A 303 15.39 -16.46 7.56
CA PRO A 303 15.58 -16.93 6.18
C PRO A 303 15.10 -18.37 6.02
N THR A 304 14.10 -18.61 5.18
CA THR A 304 13.54 -19.97 4.95
C THR A 304 13.87 -20.54 3.58
N GLY A 305 14.36 -19.72 2.65
CA GLY A 305 14.59 -20.12 1.25
C GLY A 305 13.31 -20.56 0.52
N LYS A 306 12.13 -20.28 1.09
CA LYS A 306 10.81 -20.58 0.54
C LYS A 306 9.94 -19.34 0.66
N ALA A 307 8.96 -19.23 -0.23
CA ALA A 307 7.92 -18.22 -0.11
C ALA A 307 7.28 -18.23 1.28
N PRO A 308 7.07 -17.07 1.93
CA PRO A 308 6.44 -16.99 3.23
C PRO A 308 5.04 -17.58 3.21
N SER A 309 4.64 -18.19 4.33
CA SER A 309 3.27 -18.58 4.60
C SER A 309 2.66 -17.62 5.61
N LEU A 310 1.46 -17.13 5.32
CA LEU A 310 0.64 -16.37 6.25
C LEU A 310 0.44 -17.16 7.56
N ASP A 311 0.75 -16.55 8.70
CA ASP A 311 0.39 -17.00 10.05
C ASP A 311 -0.73 -16.09 10.58
N PRO A 312 -2.02 -16.36 10.25
CA PRO A 312 -3.13 -15.47 10.61
C PRO A 312 -3.62 -15.73 12.05
N THR A 313 -2.89 -16.51 12.84
CA THR A 313 -3.28 -16.86 14.20
C THR A 313 -3.30 -15.63 15.10
N VAL A 314 -4.18 -15.64 16.11
CA VAL A 314 -4.24 -14.58 17.13
C VAL A 314 -2.88 -14.46 17.83
N GLU A 315 -2.27 -15.60 18.16
CA GLU A 315 -0.97 -15.66 18.81
C GLU A 315 0.14 -15.12 17.90
N GLY A 316 0.08 -15.39 16.60
CA GLY A 316 1.01 -14.85 15.61
C GLY A 316 0.97 -13.33 15.54
N ALA A 317 -0.25 -12.79 15.45
CA ALA A 317 -0.46 -11.36 15.39
C ALA A 317 -0.07 -10.66 16.70
N GLN A 318 -0.44 -11.21 17.86
CA GLN A 318 -0.07 -10.65 19.18
C GLN A 318 1.45 -10.61 19.40
N ARG A 319 2.19 -11.65 18.98
CA ARG A 319 3.66 -11.64 19.06
C ARG A 319 4.28 -10.46 18.30
N VAL A 320 3.72 -10.12 17.13
CA VAL A 320 4.18 -8.97 16.33
C VAL A 320 3.85 -7.67 17.06
N VAL A 321 2.62 -7.52 17.55
CA VAL A 321 2.20 -6.34 18.33
C VAL A 321 3.15 -6.12 19.52
N ASP A 322 3.36 -7.16 20.35
CA ASP A 322 4.24 -7.11 21.51
C ASP A 322 5.67 -6.73 21.13
N TRP A 323 6.21 -7.32 20.05
CA TRP A 323 7.57 -7.02 19.57
C TRP A 323 7.76 -5.55 19.22
N TYR A 324 6.77 -4.93 18.57
CA TYR A 324 6.79 -3.52 18.19
C TYR A 324 6.51 -2.58 19.36
N HIS A 325 5.65 -2.98 20.30
CA HIS A 325 5.41 -2.24 21.54
C HIS A 325 6.67 -2.16 22.41
N ASP A 326 7.45 -3.24 22.50
CA ASP A 326 8.75 -3.26 23.20
C ASP A 326 9.77 -2.25 22.61
N ARG A 327 9.52 -1.75 21.40
CA ARG A 327 10.32 -0.74 20.68
C ARG A 327 9.68 0.64 20.65
N GLY A 328 8.56 0.83 21.34
CA GLY A 328 7.86 2.11 21.41
C GLY A 328 7.09 2.48 20.14
N ALA A 329 6.78 1.49 19.29
CA ALA A 329 5.95 1.72 18.11
C ALA A 329 4.46 1.77 18.46
N LEU A 330 3.68 2.41 17.60
CA LEU A 330 2.23 2.26 17.56
C LEU A 330 1.86 1.25 16.47
N VAL A 331 0.93 0.35 16.79
CA VAL A 331 0.46 -0.69 15.87
C VAL A 331 -1.00 -0.45 15.50
N GLN A 332 -1.29 -0.48 14.20
CA GLN A 332 -2.62 -0.36 13.64
C GLN A 332 -3.11 -1.71 13.14
N TYR A 333 -4.31 -2.12 13.52
CA TYR A 333 -4.99 -3.23 12.86
C TYR A 333 -5.63 -2.72 11.56
N ASN A 334 -5.05 -3.10 10.43
CA ASN A 334 -5.54 -2.71 9.11
C ASN A 334 -6.82 -3.47 8.79
N HIS A 335 -7.77 -2.77 8.14
CA HIS A 335 -9.00 -3.31 7.58
C HIS A 335 -9.47 -4.64 8.21
N PRO A 336 -9.84 -4.65 9.51
CA PRO A 336 -9.84 -5.86 10.32
C PRO A 336 -10.86 -6.89 9.83
N GLU A 337 -10.37 -8.01 9.31
CA GLU A 337 -11.17 -9.18 8.92
C GLU A 337 -11.36 -10.14 10.10
N THR A 338 -12.23 -9.78 11.05
CA THR A 338 -12.48 -10.57 12.27
C THR A 338 -13.92 -10.39 12.75
N THR A 339 -14.36 -11.27 13.65
CA THR A 339 -15.67 -11.14 14.30
C THR A 339 -15.60 -10.19 15.49
N VAL A 340 -16.74 -9.62 15.87
CA VAL A 340 -16.81 -8.71 17.03
C VAL A 340 -16.45 -9.43 18.33
N GLU A 341 -16.80 -10.71 18.45
CA GLU A 341 -16.45 -11.56 19.58
C GLU A 341 -14.94 -11.66 19.76
N GLU A 342 -14.22 -11.98 18.69
CA GLU A 342 -12.77 -12.10 18.74
C GLU A 342 -12.11 -10.73 18.96
N PHE A 343 -12.61 -9.69 18.30
CA PHE A 343 -12.09 -8.33 18.45
C PHE A 343 -12.19 -7.83 19.90
N VAL A 344 -13.33 -8.04 20.56
CA VAL A 344 -13.50 -7.68 21.98
C VAL A 344 -12.68 -8.59 22.89
N ALA A 345 -12.73 -9.92 22.69
CA ALA A 345 -12.05 -10.89 23.55
C ALA A 345 -10.53 -10.73 23.54
N THR A 346 -9.96 -10.42 22.37
CA THR A 346 -8.51 -10.19 22.20
C THR A 346 -8.10 -8.75 22.47
N ARG A 347 -9.06 -7.86 22.77
CA ARG A 347 -8.86 -6.41 22.90
C ARG A 347 -8.16 -5.84 21.65
N ALA A 348 -8.68 -6.19 20.47
CA ALA A 348 -8.12 -5.85 19.16
C ALA A 348 -6.66 -6.28 19.00
N LEU A 349 -6.33 -7.48 19.51
CA LEU A 349 -4.97 -8.04 19.51
C LEU A 349 -3.92 -7.20 20.27
N GLY A 350 -4.36 -6.18 21.02
CA GLY A 350 -3.48 -5.21 21.66
C GLY A 350 -3.09 -4.01 20.80
N ALA A 351 -3.61 -3.88 19.57
CA ALA A 351 -3.31 -2.74 18.71
C ALA A 351 -3.73 -1.38 19.33
N ASP A 352 -3.08 -0.31 18.90
CA ASP A 352 -3.33 1.06 19.34
C ASP A 352 -4.32 1.79 18.41
N LEU A 353 -4.25 1.47 17.12
CA LEU A 353 -5.06 2.06 16.06
C LEU A 353 -5.86 1.00 15.30
N VAL A 354 -6.91 1.45 14.62
CA VAL A 354 -7.73 0.60 13.75
C VAL A 354 -8.22 1.38 12.54
N GLU A 355 -8.15 0.77 11.36
CA GLU A 355 -8.75 1.37 10.17
C GLU A 355 -10.27 1.20 10.20
N VAL A 356 -10.99 2.30 10.02
CA VAL A 356 -12.46 2.31 10.01
C VAL A 356 -13.00 2.70 8.63
N PRO A 357 -12.91 3.98 8.18
CA PRO A 357 -13.34 4.34 6.84
C PRO A 357 -12.28 4.04 5.78
N GLY A 358 -12.71 3.88 4.53
CA GLY A 358 -11.83 3.61 3.38
C GLY A 358 -12.32 2.51 2.43
N GLU A 359 -13.54 2.04 2.61
CA GLU A 359 -14.19 1.01 1.79
C GLU A 359 -15.65 1.38 1.51
N ASP A 360 -16.37 0.47 0.85
CA ASP A 360 -17.83 0.54 0.67
C ASP A 360 -18.58 0.78 2.01
N ASP A 361 -19.71 1.49 1.92
CA ASP A 361 -20.47 1.95 3.10
C ASP A 361 -20.91 0.80 4.03
N GLU A 362 -21.17 -0.39 3.48
CA GLU A 362 -21.50 -1.60 4.25
C GLU A 362 -20.32 -2.04 5.12
N VAL A 363 -19.11 -2.12 4.54
CA VAL A 363 -17.88 -2.48 5.25
C VAL A 363 -17.54 -1.43 6.31
N VAL A 364 -17.71 -0.14 5.98
CA VAL A 364 -17.51 0.95 6.94
C VAL A 364 -18.48 0.80 8.12
N ALA A 365 -19.74 0.44 7.88
CA ALA A 365 -20.72 0.22 8.94
C ALA A 365 -20.34 -0.97 9.85
N GLU A 366 -19.84 -2.07 9.28
CA GLU A 366 -19.34 -3.22 10.04
C GLU A 366 -18.13 -2.86 10.90
N ARG A 367 -17.17 -2.10 10.36
CA ARG A 367 -16.00 -1.62 11.11
C ARG A 367 -16.37 -0.60 12.19
N LEU A 368 -17.36 0.25 11.96
CA LEU A 368 -17.91 1.12 13.00
C LEU A 368 -18.56 0.31 14.12
N ALA A 369 -19.24 -0.81 13.81
CA ALA A 369 -19.79 -1.70 14.83
C ALA A 369 -18.69 -2.38 15.66
N LEU A 370 -17.60 -2.84 15.03
CA LEU A 370 -16.41 -3.34 15.73
C LEU A 370 -15.82 -2.29 16.67
N PHE A 371 -15.65 -1.06 16.17
CA PHE A 371 -15.10 0.05 16.94
C PHE A 371 -16.01 0.45 18.12
N ASP A 372 -17.32 0.51 17.90
CA ASP A 372 -18.31 0.85 18.93
C ASP A 372 -18.40 -0.25 20.02
N ALA A 373 -18.24 -1.53 19.65
CA ALA A 373 -18.15 -2.65 20.59
C ALA A 373 -16.84 -2.64 21.40
N ALA A 374 -15.71 -2.31 20.77
CA ALA A 374 -14.43 -2.10 21.46
C ALA A 374 -14.52 -0.94 22.45
N ALA A 375 -15.08 0.19 22.04
CA ALA A 375 -15.27 1.37 22.90
C ALA A 375 -16.19 1.07 24.10
N ARG A 376 -17.24 0.25 23.92
CA ARG A 376 -18.10 -0.22 25.00
C ARG A 376 -17.35 -1.01 26.07
N ASN A 377 -16.30 -1.73 25.65
CA ASN A 377 -15.48 -2.58 26.51
C ASN A 377 -14.18 -1.92 26.98
N ALA A 378 -14.08 -0.59 26.85
CA ALA A 378 -12.89 0.18 27.21
C ALA A 378 -11.61 -0.38 26.57
N VAL A 379 -11.72 -0.78 25.30
CA VAL A 379 -10.59 -1.01 24.41
C VAL A 379 -10.36 0.31 23.67
N PHE A 380 -9.34 1.05 24.09
CA PHE A 380 -9.13 2.44 23.67
C PHE A 380 -8.30 2.52 22.38
N LEU A 381 -8.97 2.38 21.24
CA LEU A 381 -8.37 2.46 19.91
C LEU A 381 -8.47 3.88 19.32
N THR A 382 -7.51 4.23 18.47
CA THR A 382 -7.58 5.41 17.59
C THR A 382 -8.03 4.95 16.21
N ALA A 383 -9.20 5.39 15.77
CA ALA A 383 -9.66 5.19 14.41
C ALA A 383 -8.84 6.04 13.42
N THR A 384 -8.39 5.42 12.35
CA THR A 384 -7.71 6.00 11.18
C THR A 384 -8.44 5.60 9.89
N SER A 385 -8.07 6.20 8.76
CA SER A 385 -8.57 5.79 7.43
C SER A 385 -7.65 4.80 6.72
N GLN A 386 -8.26 3.93 5.92
CA GLN A 386 -7.61 3.14 4.89
C GLN A 386 -7.59 3.96 3.58
N LEU A 387 -6.39 4.20 3.04
CA LEU A 387 -6.23 4.61 1.64
C LEU A 387 -5.80 3.40 0.80
N ASP A 388 -4.87 2.61 1.34
CA ASP A 388 -4.32 1.36 0.78
C ASP A 388 -4.08 1.45 -0.72
N ASP A 389 -3.51 2.58 -1.16
CA ASP A 389 -3.28 2.81 -2.56
C ASP A 389 -1.97 2.16 -3.00
N HIS A 390 -2.09 1.24 -3.96
CA HIS A 390 -0.97 0.55 -4.62
C HIS A 390 -0.60 1.17 -5.96
N ALA A 391 -1.34 2.18 -6.44
CA ALA A 391 -1.25 2.61 -7.83
C ALA A 391 -0.65 4.01 -8.05
N GLY A 392 -0.71 4.89 -7.05
CA GLY A 392 -0.13 6.23 -7.11
C GLY A 392 -0.82 7.11 -8.14
N ARG A 393 -2.14 6.95 -8.31
CA ARG A 393 -2.91 7.66 -9.35
C ARG A 393 -4.32 8.00 -8.89
N ASP A 394 -4.77 9.17 -9.31
CA ASP A 394 -6.14 9.65 -9.19
C ASP A 394 -6.76 9.48 -7.79
N TRP A 395 -6.03 9.92 -6.75
CA TRP A 395 -6.55 9.87 -5.37
C TRP A 395 -7.88 10.63 -5.21
N ALA A 396 -8.07 11.71 -5.97
CA ALA A 396 -9.31 12.48 -5.96
C ALA A 396 -10.51 11.68 -6.53
N GLY A 397 -10.25 10.79 -7.50
CA GLY A 397 -11.24 9.92 -8.11
C GLY A 397 -11.54 8.65 -7.32
N LEU A 398 -10.81 8.38 -6.23
CA LEU A 398 -11.08 7.23 -5.38
C LEU A 398 -12.47 7.36 -4.73
N ARG A 399 -13.32 6.37 -4.99
CA ARG A 399 -14.68 6.30 -4.44
C ARG A 399 -14.71 6.25 -2.92
N HIS A 400 -13.67 5.67 -2.32
CA HIS A 400 -13.51 5.51 -0.87
C HIS A 400 -12.22 6.17 -0.37
N GLY A 401 -11.75 7.23 -1.04
CA GLY A 401 -10.49 7.90 -0.73
C GLY A 401 -10.55 8.69 0.58
N PHE A 402 -10.40 8.03 1.72
CA PHE A 402 -10.29 8.68 3.02
C PHE A 402 -8.83 8.93 3.40
N VAL A 403 -8.60 10.05 4.09
CA VAL A 403 -7.32 10.37 4.72
C VAL A 403 -7.52 10.70 6.19
N THR A 404 -6.45 10.54 6.97
CA THR A 404 -6.43 10.84 8.40
C THR A 404 -5.77 12.20 8.61
N SER A 405 -6.39 13.07 9.39
CA SER A 405 -5.84 14.34 9.82
C SER A 405 -5.60 14.32 11.33
N ALA A 406 -4.63 15.11 11.79
CA ALA A 406 -4.15 15.10 13.17
C ALA A 406 -4.13 16.51 13.77
N TRP A 407 -4.48 16.62 15.05
CA TRP A 407 -4.07 17.76 15.87
C TRP A 407 -2.71 17.44 16.49
N ALA A 408 -1.65 17.84 15.77
CA ALA A 408 -0.25 17.71 16.16
C ALA A 408 0.44 19.07 16.11
N ASP A 409 1.54 19.22 16.86
CA ASP A 409 2.30 20.48 16.92
C ASP A 409 3.09 20.75 15.63
N SER A 410 3.48 19.70 14.92
CA SER A 410 4.13 19.76 13.62
C SER A 410 3.83 18.51 12.78
N THR A 411 4.41 18.44 11.57
CA THR A 411 4.40 17.24 10.73
C THR A 411 5.55 16.28 11.04
N GLU A 412 6.39 16.56 12.03
CA GLU A 412 7.49 15.68 12.44
C GLU A 412 6.95 14.40 13.09
N VAL A 413 7.62 13.27 12.81
CA VAL A 413 7.19 11.94 13.25
C VAL A 413 6.84 11.85 14.75
N PRO A 414 7.66 12.37 15.70
CA PRO A 414 7.33 12.31 17.12
C PRO A 414 6.00 12.99 17.49
N ASP A 415 5.71 14.16 16.91
CA ASP A 415 4.48 14.92 17.21
C ASP A 415 3.25 14.23 16.61
N LEU A 416 3.41 13.61 15.43
CA LEU A 416 2.37 12.79 14.80
C LEU A 416 2.06 11.55 15.63
N LEU A 417 3.10 10.83 16.09
CA LEU A 417 2.93 9.65 16.96
C LEU A 417 2.26 10.03 18.29
N GLU A 418 2.61 11.18 18.87
CA GLU A 418 1.92 11.68 20.07
C GLU A 418 0.43 11.90 19.81
N ALA A 419 0.08 12.58 18.72
CA ALA A 419 -1.32 12.82 18.34
C ALA A 419 -2.08 11.51 18.07
N MET A 420 -1.43 10.55 17.41
CA MET A 420 -1.97 9.22 17.13
C MET A 420 -2.26 8.43 18.41
N ALA A 421 -1.28 8.37 19.33
CA ALA A 421 -1.41 7.70 20.62
C ALA A 421 -2.49 8.35 21.52
N ALA A 422 -2.61 9.67 21.46
CA ALA A 422 -3.60 10.44 22.21
C ALA A 422 -5.01 10.39 21.60
N GLY A 423 -5.17 9.80 20.41
CA GLY A 423 -6.44 9.75 19.69
C GLY A 423 -6.90 11.11 19.15
N ARG A 424 -5.99 12.05 18.94
CA ARG A 424 -6.25 13.39 18.40
C ARG A 424 -6.34 13.39 16.87
N LEU A 425 -7.00 12.37 16.31
CA LEU A 425 -7.14 12.17 14.88
C LEU A 425 -8.62 12.26 14.45
N TRP A 426 -8.83 12.63 13.19
CA TRP A 426 -10.09 12.45 12.49
C TRP A 426 -9.86 11.99 11.06
N SER A 427 -10.81 11.25 10.51
CA SER A 427 -10.77 10.80 9.13
C SER A 427 -11.77 11.60 8.31
N HIS A 428 -11.43 11.90 7.05
CA HIS A 428 -12.36 12.54 6.13
C HIS A 428 -12.14 12.11 4.69
N HIS A 429 -13.20 12.20 3.89
CA HIS A 429 -13.14 11.88 2.47
C HIS A 429 -12.38 12.97 1.72
N LEU A 430 -11.35 12.58 0.98
CA LEU A 430 -10.39 13.45 0.32
C LEU A 430 -11.05 14.39 -0.69
N SER A 431 -11.86 13.87 -1.63
CA SER A 431 -12.51 14.72 -2.65
C SER A 431 -13.84 15.32 -2.21
N ARG A 432 -14.58 14.66 -1.32
CA ARG A 432 -15.95 15.06 -0.94
C ARG A 432 -16.00 15.99 0.26
N ALA A 433 -15.02 15.91 1.16
CA ALA A 433 -14.91 16.78 2.32
C ALA A 433 -13.44 17.17 2.59
N PRO A 434 -12.70 17.72 1.61
CA PRO A 434 -11.25 18.00 1.71
C PRO A 434 -10.87 18.94 2.85
N GLN A 435 -11.81 19.79 3.29
CA GLN A 435 -11.58 20.80 4.33
C GLN A 435 -12.19 20.40 5.68
N ALA A 436 -12.70 19.18 5.80
CA ALA A 436 -13.35 18.73 7.02
C ALA A 436 -12.37 18.76 8.20
N ARG A 437 -12.81 19.39 9.30
CA ARG A 437 -12.08 19.42 10.57
C ARG A 437 -13.01 19.02 11.69
N MET A 438 -12.55 18.11 12.55
CA MET A 438 -13.32 17.60 13.67
C MET A 438 -12.55 17.70 14.98
N ASP A 439 -13.24 18.09 16.04
CA ASP A 439 -12.72 18.09 17.40
C ASP A 439 -13.87 18.02 18.42
N LEU A 440 -13.54 17.61 19.64
CA LEU A 440 -14.41 17.63 20.81
C LEU A 440 -13.74 18.48 21.87
N VAL A 441 -14.41 19.55 22.31
CA VAL A 441 -13.83 20.52 23.24
C VAL A 441 -14.60 20.52 24.55
N ALA A 442 -13.89 20.38 25.67
CA ALA A 442 -14.43 20.55 27.02
C ALA A 442 -13.67 21.67 27.75
N ARG A 443 -14.39 22.65 28.31
CA ARG A 443 -13.80 23.77 29.07
C ARG A 443 -12.68 24.50 28.30
N GLY A 444 -12.84 24.64 26.98
CA GLY A 444 -11.88 25.31 26.11
C GLY A 444 -10.62 24.50 25.77
N ARG A 445 -10.58 23.20 26.09
CA ARG A 445 -9.49 22.28 25.72
C ARG A 445 -10.02 21.16 24.83
N SER A 446 -9.25 20.75 23.82
CA SER A 446 -9.55 19.52 23.07
C SER A 446 -9.50 18.31 24.01
N VAL A 447 -10.51 17.45 23.88
CA VAL A 447 -10.66 16.18 24.62
C VAL A 447 -10.94 15.00 23.68
N MET A 448 -10.86 15.21 22.37
CA MET A 448 -10.97 14.12 21.40
C MET A 448 -9.89 13.06 21.67
N GLY A 449 -10.29 11.79 21.72
CA GLY A 449 -9.41 10.65 22.03
C GLY A 449 -9.14 10.40 23.52
N GLN A 450 -9.54 11.32 24.41
CA GLN A 450 -9.22 11.28 25.83
C GLN A 450 -10.23 10.46 26.66
N VAL A 451 -9.77 9.98 27.82
CA VAL A 451 -10.57 9.27 28.81
C VAL A 451 -10.64 10.11 30.09
N LEU A 452 -11.81 10.69 30.33
CA LEU A 452 -12.10 11.55 31.47
C LEU A 452 -12.68 10.71 32.61
N ARG A 453 -11.92 10.57 33.70
CA ARG A 453 -12.39 9.94 34.95
C ARG A 453 -12.86 11.02 35.91
N THR A 454 -14.14 11.03 36.25
CA THR A 454 -14.72 12.14 37.02
C THR A 454 -15.87 11.73 37.93
N GLN A 455 -16.12 12.56 38.94
CA GLN A 455 -17.31 12.51 39.79
C GLN A 455 -18.50 13.25 39.18
N ALA A 456 -18.27 14.16 38.23
CA ALA A 456 -19.33 14.88 37.54
C ALA A 456 -20.27 13.91 36.83
N SER A 457 -21.58 14.15 36.93
CA SER A 457 -22.59 13.34 36.24
C SER A 457 -22.78 13.76 34.77
N VAL A 458 -22.33 14.95 34.39
CA VAL A 458 -22.48 15.52 33.05
C VAL A 458 -21.21 16.26 32.64
N LEU A 459 -20.85 16.14 31.37
CA LEU A 459 -19.79 16.90 30.71
C LEU A 459 -20.37 17.73 29.56
N PRO A 460 -20.34 19.08 29.64
CA PRO A 460 -20.61 19.93 28.50
C PRO A 460 -19.49 19.83 27.46
N LEU A 461 -19.85 19.51 26.24
CA LEU A 461 -18.96 19.41 25.08
C LEU A 461 -19.34 20.44 24.02
N GLU A 462 -18.34 21.04 23.40
CA GLU A 462 -18.45 21.80 22.18
C GLU A 462 -17.98 20.90 21.02
N LEU A 463 -18.89 20.67 20.07
CA LEU A 463 -18.64 19.87 18.89
C LEU A 463 -18.09 20.78 17.79
N VAL A 464 -16.86 20.52 17.36
CA VAL A 464 -16.23 21.23 16.26
C VAL A 464 -16.37 20.36 15.01
N ALA A 465 -17.08 20.88 14.02
CA ALA A 465 -17.27 20.26 12.72
C ALA A 465 -17.28 21.38 11.67
N GLN A 466 -16.15 21.58 10.99
CA GLN A 466 -15.94 22.69 10.05
C GLN A 466 -15.57 22.16 8.67
N GLY A 467 -15.75 22.98 7.62
CA GLY A 467 -15.36 22.64 6.25
C GLY A 467 -16.15 21.47 5.64
N LEU A 468 -17.33 21.17 6.18
CA LEU A 468 -18.25 20.17 5.66
C LEU A 468 -19.10 20.73 4.51
N PRO A 469 -19.47 19.91 3.51
CA PRO A 469 -20.37 20.30 2.44
C PRO A 469 -21.76 20.77 2.94
N GLU A 470 -22.46 21.52 2.09
CA GLU A 470 -23.86 21.85 2.34
C GLU A 470 -24.73 20.59 2.32
N GLY A 471 -25.76 20.54 3.18
CA GLY A 471 -26.66 19.40 3.30
C GLY A 471 -26.10 18.24 4.14
N THR A 472 -24.87 18.36 4.66
CA THR A 472 -24.31 17.39 5.60
C THR A 472 -25.11 17.34 6.90
N THR A 473 -25.34 16.12 7.39
CA THR A 473 -25.88 15.87 8.74
C THR A 473 -24.75 15.55 9.69
N LEU A 474 -24.73 16.21 10.86
CA LEU A 474 -23.81 15.86 11.94
C LEU A 474 -24.52 14.91 12.89
N GLU A 475 -23.98 13.70 13.08
CA GLU A 475 -24.49 12.71 14.02
C GLU A 475 -23.58 12.63 15.23
N VAL A 476 -24.16 12.82 16.41
CA VAL A 476 -23.52 12.53 17.69
C VAL A 476 -23.84 11.10 18.06
N VAL A 477 -22.81 10.25 18.15
CA VAL A 477 -22.95 8.85 18.54
C VAL A 477 -22.54 8.72 20.00
N VAL A 478 -23.50 8.38 20.86
CA VAL A 478 -23.30 8.20 22.30
C VAL A 478 -23.42 6.73 22.65
N GLY A 479 -22.34 6.12 23.12
CA GLY A 479 -22.31 4.71 23.46
C GLY A 479 -22.19 4.43 24.95
N LEU A 480 -22.73 3.30 25.39
CA LEU A 480 -22.46 2.73 26.71
C LEU A 480 -20.99 2.30 26.83
N CYS A 481 -20.36 2.53 27.98
CA CYS A 481 -19.06 1.93 28.34
C CYS A 481 -19.21 1.15 29.65
N ASP A 482 -19.78 -0.05 29.56
CA ASP A 482 -20.09 -0.90 30.72
C ASP A 482 -19.05 -1.97 31.00
N ARG A 483 -18.14 -2.25 30.05
CA ARG A 483 -17.03 -3.22 30.19
C ARG A 483 -17.51 -4.64 30.50
N THR A 484 -18.69 -4.99 30.00
CA THR A 484 -19.34 -6.29 30.28
C THR A 484 -18.80 -7.45 29.44
N GLY A 485 -17.98 -7.18 28.42
CA GLY A 485 -17.61 -8.14 27.38
C GLY A 485 -18.66 -8.24 26.26
N ALA A 486 -19.70 -7.41 26.28
CA ALA A 486 -20.76 -7.45 25.28
C ALA A 486 -20.25 -7.05 23.88
N THR A 487 -20.66 -7.81 22.87
CA THR A 487 -20.23 -7.62 21.47
C THR A 487 -21.21 -6.78 20.66
N GLU A 488 -22.46 -6.63 21.11
CA GLU A 488 -23.41 -5.74 20.46
C GLU A 488 -23.12 -4.27 20.82
N PRO A 489 -23.01 -3.36 19.83
CA PRO A 489 -22.96 -1.93 20.10
C PRO A 489 -24.22 -1.45 20.84
N ALA A 490 -24.04 -0.63 21.86
CA ALA A 490 -25.14 0.01 22.60
C ALA A 490 -25.04 1.53 22.42
N VAL A 491 -25.44 1.99 21.24
CA VAL A 491 -25.27 3.39 20.79
C VAL A 491 -26.59 4.09 20.50
N GLU A 492 -26.67 5.35 20.90
CA GLU A 492 -27.73 6.30 20.56
C GLU A 492 -27.16 7.31 19.55
N ARG A 493 -27.97 7.67 18.54
CA ARG A 493 -27.58 8.65 17.51
C ARG A 493 -28.45 9.90 17.63
N HIS A 494 -27.82 11.05 17.71
CA HIS A 494 -28.49 12.35 17.75
C HIS A 494 -28.04 13.19 16.56
N ALA A 495 -28.96 13.43 15.61
CA ALA A 495 -28.73 14.41 14.57
C ALA A 495 -28.71 15.82 15.18
N VAL A 496 -27.64 16.57 14.93
CA VAL A 496 -27.49 17.94 15.38
C VAL A 496 -27.15 18.85 14.19
N PRO A 497 -27.48 20.15 14.24
CA PRO A 497 -27.11 21.07 13.18
C PRO A 497 -25.59 21.14 13.01
N VAL A 498 -25.12 21.16 11.76
CA VAL A 498 -23.74 21.51 11.45
C VAL A 498 -23.53 22.99 11.81
N PRO A 499 -22.57 23.33 12.69
CA PRO A 499 -22.30 24.73 12.99
C PRO A 499 -21.81 25.46 11.73
N PRO A 500 -22.29 26.68 11.42
CA PRO A 500 -21.69 27.44 10.33
C PRO A 500 -20.22 27.73 10.65
N ALA A 501 -19.36 27.84 9.63
CA ALA A 501 -17.89 27.94 9.78
C ALA A 501 -17.39 29.11 10.65
N ARG A 502 -18.25 30.08 11.00
CA ARG A 502 -17.98 31.21 11.93
C ARG A 502 -19.02 31.33 13.05
N GLY A 503 -19.84 30.30 13.24
CA GLY A 503 -20.90 30.22 14.23
C GLY A 503 -20.43 29.77 15.60
N ARG A 504 -21.34 29.80 16.57
CA ARG A 504 -21.11 29.15 17.87
C ARG A 504 -21.04 27.63 17.66
N PRO A 505 -20.10 26.92 18.30
CA PRO A 505 -20.05 25.46 18.21
C PRO A 505 -21.35 24.84 18.73
N THR A 506 -21.74 23.72 18.14
CA THR A 506 -22.88 22.93 18.62
C THR A 506 -22.52 22.38 19.99
N ARG A 507 -23.38 22.63 20.98
CA ARG A 507 -23.16 22.15 22.36
C ARG A 507 -23.91 20.86 22.59
N PHE A 508 -23.25 19.91 23.23
CA PHE A 508 -23.84 18.64 23.63
C PHE A 508 -23.56 18.38 25.12
N LEU A 509 -24.53 17.85 25.84
CA LEU A 509 -24.37 17.46 27.24
C LEU A 509 -24.20 15.95 27.29
N LEU A 510 -22.99 15.48 27.56
CA LEU A 510 -22.72 14.05 27.71
C LEU A 510 -22.96 13.65 29.17
N GLU A 511 -23.97 12.83 29.41
CA GLU A 511 -24.20 12.24 30.73
C GLU A 511 -23.24 11.07 30.97
N ARG A 512 -22.62 10.99 32.15
CA ARG A 512 -21.68 9.93 32.51
C ARG A 512 -22.37 8.58 32.72
N ALA A 513 -23.49 8.59 33.44
CA ALA A 513 -24.11 7.38 33.98
C ALA A 513 -23.05 6.42 34.62
N GLY A 514 -23.07 5.14 34.27
CA GLY A 514 -22.05 4.15 34.67
C GLY A 514 -20.75 4.17 33.84
N GLY A 515 -20.68 5.03 32.81
CA GLY A 515 -19.63 5.10 31.81
C GLY A 515 -20.23 5.27 30.42
N ARG A 516 -19.79 6.30 29.68
CA ARG A 516 -20.20 6.56 28.30
C ARG A 516 -19.01 6.95 27.43
N TYR A 517 -19.18 6.82 26.12
CA TYR A 517 -18.31 7.49 25.14
C TYR A 517 -19.16 8.28 24.15
N LEU A 518 -18.53 9.27 23.52
CA LEU A 518 -19.14 10.09 22.48
C LEU A 518 -18.16 10.27 21.34
N ARG A 519 -18.60 10.04 20.10
CA ARG A 519 -17.91 10.43 18.87
C ARG A 519 -18.87 11.14 17.92
N VAL A 520 -18.31 11.75 16.88
CA VAL A 520 -19.07 12.54 15.91
C VAL A 520 -18.81 12.02 14.50
N GLU A 521 -19.87 11.88 13.72
CA GLU A 521 -19.84 11.56 12.29
C GLU A 521 -20.48 12.69 11.49
N ALA A 522 -19.94 12.95 10.30
CA ALA A 522 -20.59 13.75 9.29
C ALA A 522 -21.02 12.85 8.14
N ARG A 523 -22.29 12.90 7.76
CA ARG A 523 -22.86 12.13 6.65
C ARG A 523 -23.45 13.05 5.59
N ASP A 524 -23.39 12.62 4.34
CA ASP A 524 -24.06 13.32 3.25
C ASP A 524 -25.59 13.15 3.30
N ALA A 525 -26.29 13.60 2.26
CA ALA A 525 -27.74 13.47 2.14
C ALA A 525 -28.22 12.01 1.90
N ASP A 526 -27.35 11.15 1.38
CA ASP A 526 -27.63 9.74 1.09
C ASP A 526 -27.30 8.83 2.28
N GLY A 527 -26.68 9.38 3.33
CA GLY A 527 -26.27 8.69 4.54
C GLY A 527 -24.84 8.14 4.49
N SER A 528 -24.08 8.35 3.42
CA SER A 528 -22.67 7.92 3.33
C SER A 528 -21.78 8.77 4.25
N LEU A 529 -20.77 8.15 4.83
CA LEU A 529 -19.82 8.84 5.71
C LEU A 529 -18.98 9.83 4.90
N LEU A 530 -18.81 11.04 5.41
CA LEU A 530 -17.91 12.07 4.87
C LEU A 530 -16.71 12.31 5.77
N ALA A 531 -16.90 12.24 7.08
CA ALA A 531 -15.84 12.40 8.07
C ALA A 531 -16.25 11.83 9.43
N MET A 532 -15.27 11.45 10.25
CA MET A 532 -15.50 11.01 11.64
C MET A 532 -14.35 11.41 12.56
N GLY A 533 -14.69 11.80 13.78
CA GLY A 533 -13.74 12.05 14.86
C GLY A 533 -13.60 10.87 15.81
N ASN A 534 -12.49 10.82 16.54
CA ASN A 534 -12.28 9.82 17.59
C ASN A 534 -13.12 10.11 18.84
N PRO A 535 -13.48 9.10 19.63
CA PRO A 535 -14.34 9.28 20.79
C PRO A 535 -13.63 9.97 21.96
N VAL A 536 -14.42 10.62 22.82
CA VAL A 536 -14.06 10.93 24.22
C VAL A 536 -14.83 9.96 25.13
N TRP A 537 -14.17 9.45 26.17
CA TRP A 537 -14.81 8.63 27.20
C TRP A 537 -15.05 9.45 28.47
N LEU A 538 -16.22 9.27 29.08
CA LEU A 538 -16.58 9.85 30.36
C LEU A 538 -16.91 8.72 31.34
N LEU A 539 -15.98 8.44 32.25
CA LEU A 539 -16.01 7.29 33.15
C LEU A 539 -16.10 7.73 34.62
N PRO A 540 -16.66 6.88 35.51
CA PRO A 540 -16.56 7.06 36.95
C PRO A 540 -15.10 7.25 37.40
N SER A 541 -14.84 8.09 38.41
CA SER A 541 -13.46 8.28 38.89
C SER A 541 -12.86 7.03 39.53
N ASP A 542 -13.72 6.14 40.04
CA ASP A 542 -13.40 4.84 40.62
C ASP A 542 -13.49 3.69 39.60
N ALA A 543 -13.60 4.00 38.31
CA ALA A 543 -13.61 3.00 37.26
C ALA A 543 -12.31 2.18 37.26
N ASP A 544 -12.44 0.88 37.50
CA ASP A 544 -11.35 -0.09 37.37
C ASP A 544 -11.05 -0.34 35.88
N VAL A 545 -10.18 0.51 35.32
CA VAL A 545 -9.75 0.43 33.93
C VAL A 545 -8.35 1.04 33.80
N VAL A 546 -7.49 0.36 33.05
CA VAL A 546 -6.17 0.88 32.69
C VAL A 546 -6.32 1.81 31.50
N VAL A 547 -6.11 3.11 31.74
CA VAL A 547 -6.11 4.13 30.69
C VAL A 547 -4.68 4.33 30.16
N PRO A 548 -4.44 4.20 28.84
CA PRO A 548 -3.15 4.50 28.24
C PRO A 548 -2.67 5.91 28.61
N PRO A 549 -1.38 6.11 28.97
CA PRO A 549 -0.89 7.41 29.43
C PRO A 549 -1.24 8.58 28.50
N ALA A 550 -1.13 8.42 27.18
CA ALA A 550 -1.42 9.44 26.18
C ALA A 550 -2.92 9.87 26.12
N ARG A 551 -3.82 9.03 26.65
CA ARG A 551 -5.27 9.28 26.67
C ARG A 551 -5.79 9.79 28.01
N ARG A 552 -4.91 9.97 29.00
CA ARG A 552 -5.33 10.49 30.29
C ARG A 552 -5.51 11.99 30.17
N SER A 553 -6.69 12.48 30.53
CA SER A 553 -6.85 13.92 30.70
C SER A 553 -5.97 14.41 31.84
N LEU A 554 -5.21 15.48 31.59
CA LEU A 554 -4.61 16.27 32.67
C LEU A 554 -5.75 16.98 33.42
N ASP A 555 -5.85 16.73 34.73
CA ASP A 555 -6.92 17.19 35.63
C ASP A 555 -7.30 18.69 35.48
#